data_AF-A0A1A7Y2M2-F1
#
_entry.id   AF-A0A1A7Y2M2-F1
#
_cell.length_a   1.000
_cell.length_b   1.000
_cell.length_c   1.000
_cell.angle_alpha   90.00
_cell.angle_beta   90.00
_cell.angle_gamma   90.00
#
_symmetry.space_group_name_H-M   'P 1'
#
loop_
_entity.id
_entity.type
_entity.pdbx_description
1 polymer ?
#
loop_
_entity_poly.entity_id
_entity_poly.type
_entity_poly.pdbx_seq_one_letter_code
_entity_poly.pdbx_strand_id
1 'polypeptide(L)'
;KNWLELLELADQAIDGLPFHKHLPIIRECIHMFSYLWKFDQPSPLLQTESQKLFLKLLSHPSPPVKTETYQRTLNLVKDCLGIHNLPRQEPAACAGVHFLLHHRVLYEISTFGLQDSAEKVNTAAKDILLFLLKGRLMMTASAWDRFNEALYPVIPILQGYASTEESLGKCVLLISDMSDVAGDGVPPSTAKLKAALRLLFTKQPNV
;
A
#
# COMPACT_ATOMS: atom_id res chain seq x y z
N LYS A 1 22.14 16.90 -3.65
CA LYS A 1 20.80 17.48 -3.91
C LYS A 1 20.21 17.92 -2.58
N ASN A 2 19.60 19.10 -2.50
CA ASN A 2 18.89 19.54 -1.31
C ASN A 2 17.50 18.89 -1.30
N TRP A 3 17.37 17.73 -0.65
CA TRP A 3 16.13 16.96 -0.66
C TRP A 3 15.00 17.62 0.15
N LEU A 4 15.34 18.41 1.17
CA LEU A 4 14.34 19.14 1.96
C LEU A 4 13.66 20.21 1.11
N GLU A 5 14.44 21.01 0.40
CA GLU A 5 13.91 22.01 -0.54
C GLU A 5 13.04 21.37 -1.64
N LEU A 6 13.41 20.19 -2.15
CA LEU A 6 12.57 19.47 -3.10
C LEU A 6 11.24 18.99 -2.51
N LEU A 7 11.23 18.57 -1.23
CA LEU A 7 10.01 18.21 -0.53
C LEU A 7 9.13 19.45 -0.27
N GLU A 8 9.72 20.59 0.09
CA GLU A 8 9.01 21.86 0.26
C GLU A 8 8.37 22.33 -1.06
N LEU A 9 9.11 22.26 -2.17
CA LEU A 9 8.58 22.58 -3.49
C LEU A 9 7.47 21.63 -3.91
N ALA A 10 7.61 20.33 -3.60
CA ALA A 10 6.55 19.35 -3.85
C ALA A 10 5.30 19.65 -3.03
N ASP A 11 5.43 20.06 -1.76
CA ASP A 11 4.29 20.43 -0.92
C ASP A 11 3.49 21.60 -1.52
N GLN A 12 4.19 22.66 -1.92
CA GLN A 12 3.59 23.83 -2.56
C GLN A 12 2.93 23.46 -3.90
N ALA A 13 3.57 22.60 -4.69
CA ALA A 13 3.01 22.16 -5.96
C ALA A 13 1.77 21.28 -5.78
N ILE A 14 1.72 20.44 -4.74
CA ILE A 14 0.54 19.63 -4.41
C ILE A 14 -0.67 20.53 -4.12
N ASP A 15 -0.48 21.60 -3.34
CA ASP A 15 -1.55 22.57 -3.07
C ASP A 15 -2.02 23.31 -4.34
N GLY A 16 -1.12 23.48 -5.30
CA GLY A 16 -1.40 24.09 -6.60
C GLY A 16 -2.15 23.19 -7.60
N LEU A 17 -2.16 21.86 -7.40
CA LEU A 17 -2.67 20.89 -8.38
C LEU A 17 -4.10 21.14 -8.87
N PRO A 18 -5.07 21.55 -8.03
CA PRO A 18 -6.42 21.90 -8.48
C PRO A 18 -6.45 23.00 -9.55
N PHE A 19 -5.47 23.90 -9.53
CA PHE A 19 -5.41 25.07 -10.39
C PHE A 19 -4.62 24.80 -11.67
N HIS A 20 -3.35 24.39 -11.54
CA HIS A 20 -2.48 24.22 -12.71
C HIS A 20 -2.69 22.88 -13.45
N LYS A 21 -3.34 21.88 -12.81
CA LYS A 21 -3.71 20.57 -13.40
C LYS A 21 -2.56 19.79 -14.05
N HIS A 22 -1.33 20.13 -13.73
CA HIS A 22 -0.14 19.46 -14.24
C HIS A 22 0.11 18.17 -13.44
N LEU A 23 -0.74 17.17 -13.67
CA LEU A 23 -0.68 15.86 -13.03
C LEU A 23 0.64 15.10 -13.21
N PRO A 24 1.45 15.28 -14.29
CA PRO A 24 2.74 14.58 -14.40
C PRO A 24 3.70 14.80 -13.22
N ILE A 25 3.57 15.90 -12.47
CA ILE A 25 4.39 16.12 -11.27
C ILE A 25 4.15 15.06 -10.18
N ILE A 26 2.95 14.47 -10.12
CA ILE A 26 2.62 13.41 -9.15
C ILE A 26 3.54 12.20 -9.35
N ARG A 27 3.84 11.88 -10.62
CA ARG A 27 4.81 10.82 -10.96
C ARG A 27 6.19 11.15 -10.40
N GLU A 28 6.65 12.38 -10.56
CA GLU A 28 7.97 12.80 -10.07
C GLU A 28 8.02 12.78 -8.52
N CYS A 29 6.95 13.20 -7.85
CA CYS A 29 6.82 13.10 -6.40
C CYS A 29 6.91 11.65 -5.92
N ILE A 30 6.18 10.73 -6.56
CA ILE A 30 6.20 9.30 -6.17
C ILE A 30 7.59 8.68 -6.37
N HIS A 31 8.27 8.97 -7.48
CA HIS A 31 9.65 8.51 -7.68
C HIS A 31 10.62 9.09 -6.66
N MET A 32 10.45 10.38 -6.31
CA MET A 32 11.23 11.01 -5.26
C MET A 32 11.01 10.31 -3.91
N PHE A 33 9.75 10.06 -3.51
CA PHE A 33 9.46 9.34 -2.28
C PHE A 33 10.06 7.94 -2.30
N SER A 34 9.88 7.19 -3.38
CA SER A 34 10.50 5.87 -3.56
C SER A 34 12.02 5.92 -3.37
N TYR A 35 12.69 6.91 -3.98
CA TYR A 35 14.14 7.08 -3.92
C TYR A 35 14.65 7.41 -2.51
N LEU A 36 13.95 8.29 -1.78
CA LEU A 36 14.34 8.69 -0.42
C LEU A 36 14.34 7.52 0.59
N TRP A 37 13.59 6.46 0.29
CA TRP A 37 13.50 5.26 1.13
C TRP A 37 14.44 4.13 0.69
N LYS A 38 15.26 4.35 -0.35
CA LYS A 38 16.32 3.42 -0.80
C LYS A 38 17.69 3.71 -0.17
N PHE A 39 17.85 4.78 0.60
CA PHE A 39 19.13 5.13 1.21
C PHE A 39 19.56 4.09 2.24
N ASP A 40 20.85 3.71 2.22
CA ASP A 40 21.45 2.80 3.21
C ASP A 40 21.33 3.36 4.64
N GLN A 41 21.39 4.69 4.78
CA GLN A 41 21.07 5.42 5.99
C GLN A 41 19.98 6.46 5.71
N PRO A 42 18.70 6.11 5.88
CA PRO A 42 17.64 7.04 5.60
C PRO A 42 17.57 8.11 6.68
N SER A 43 17.48 9.38 6.26
CA SER A 43 17.19 10.48 7.18
C SER A 43 15.75 10.35 7.71
N PRO A 44 15.53 10.20 9.03
CA PRO A 44 14.19 10.09 9.60
C PRO A 44 13.31 11.30 9.26
N LEU A 45 13.91 12.48 9.15
CA LEU A 45 13.23 13.71 8.75
C LEU A 45 12.72 13.61 7.30
N LEU A 46 13.57 13.19 6.36
CA LEU A 46 13.17 13.05 4.95
C LEU A 46 12.10 11.96 4.77
N GLN A 47 12.19 10.87 5.53
CA GLN A 47 11.17 9.82 5.55
C GLN A 47 9.83 10.35 6.07
N THR A 48 9.85 11.09 7.17
CA THR A 48 8.63 11.67 7.77
C THR A 48 7.96 12.65 6.83
N GLU A 49 8.71 13.59 6.25
CA GLU A 49 8.16 14.59 5.33
C GLU A 49 7.68 13.95 4.02
N SER A 50 8.46 13.04 3.41
CA SER A 50 8.02 12.33 2.20
C SER A 50 6.73 11.53 2.41
N GLN A 51 6.60 10.88 3.57
CA GLN A 51 5.38 10.15 3.91
C GLN A 51 4.18 11.07 4.13
N LYS A 52 4.37 12.23 4.76
CA LYS A 52 3.32 13.24 4.94
C LYS A 52 2.81 13.74 3.59
N LEU A 53 3.70 14.05 2.65
CA LEU A 53 3.32 14.47 1.31
C LEU A 53 2.65 13.36 0.49
N PHE A 54 3.13 12.12 0.64
CA PHE A 54 2.49 10.98 0.00
C PHE A 54 1.06 10.76 0.51
N LEU A 55 0.84 10.85 1.82
CA LEU A 55 -0.51 10.81 2.40
C LEU A 55 -1.38 11.95 1.88
N LYS A 56 -0.84 13.19 1.80
CA LYS A 56 -1.55 14.35 1.24
C LYS A 56 -2.02 14.10 -0.21
N LEU A 57 -1.22 13.40 -1.01
CA LEU A 57 -1.57 13.02 -2.38
C LEU A 57 -2.62 11.89 -2.44
N LEU A 58 -2.55 10.89 -1.55
CA LEU A 58 -3.53 9.79 -1.48
C LEU A 58 -4.89 10.29 -0.99
N SER A 59 -4.90 11.18 0.00
CA SER A 59 -6.12 11.75 0.59
C SER A 59 -6.58 13.04 -0.10
N HIS A 60 -6.04 13.36 -1.28
CA HIS A 60 -6.27 14.64 -1.92
C HIS A 60 -7.76 14.83 -2.30
N PRO A 61 -8.36 16.01 -2.08
CA PRO A 61 -9.79 16.24 -2.30
C PRO A 61 -10.18 16.23 -3.79
N SER A 62 -9.25 16.56 -4.68
CA SER A 62 -9.47 16.54 -6.13
C SER A 62 -9.43 15.10 -6.68
N PRO A 63 -10.52 14.56 -7.25
CA PRO A 63 -10.56 13.18 -7.77
C PRO A 63 -9.51 12.89 -8.87
N PRO A 64 -9.20 13.80 -9.81
CA PRO A 64 -8.12 13.60 -10.78
C PRO A 64 -6.75 13.40 -10.13
N VAL A 65 -6.43 14.19 -9.09
CA VAL A 65 -5.16 14.07 -8.36
C VAL A 65 -5.10 12.72 -7.66
N LYS A 66 -6.16 12.36 -6.92
CA LYS A 66 -6.23 11.07 -6.22
C LYS A 66 -6.08 9.90 -7.21
N THR A 67 -6.84 9.92 -8.30
CA THR A 67 -6.78 8.88 -9.35
C THR A 67 -5.36 8.71 -9.90
N GLU A 68 -4.71 9.82 -10.25
CA GLU A 68 -3.33 9.79 -10.75
C GLU A 68 -2.36 9.25 -9.68
N THR A 69 -2.48 9.68 -8.41
CA THR A 69 -1.63 9.20 -7.32
C THR A 69 -1.71 7.68 -7.16
N TYR A 70 -2.92 7.12 -7.09
CA TYR A 70 -3.11 5.68 -6.94
C TYR A 70 -2.58 4.91 -8.17
N GLN A 71 -2.82 5.40 -9.39
CA GLN A 71 -2.33 4.75 -10.61
C GLN A 71 -0.80 4.77 -10.70
N ARG A 72 -0.16 5.90 -10.40
CA ARG A 72 1.31 6.02 -10.40
C ARG A 72 1.94 5.18 -9.30
N THR A 73 1.31 5.09 -8.13
CA THR A 73 1.73 4.20 -7.05
C THR A 73 1.64 2.75 -7.48
N LEU A 74 0.53 2.34 -8.09
CA LEU A 74 0.35 0.98 -8.60
C LEU A 74 1.43 0.60 -9.63
N ASN A 75 1.71 1.49 -10.58
CA ASN A 75 2.74 1.24 -11.59
C ASN A 75 4.11 1.06 -10.93
N LEU A 76 4.47 1.92 -9.98
CA LEU A 76 5.72 1.77 -9.22
C LEU A 76 5.78 0.43 -8.46
N VAL A 77 4.68 -0.02 -7.85
CA VAL A 77 4.62 -1.31 -7.15
C VAL A 77 4.82 -2.47 -8.13
N LYS A 78 4.16 -2.45 -9.30
CA LYS A 78 4.35 -3.46 -10.35
C LYS A 78 5.79 -3.50 -10.82
N ASP A 79 6.40 -2.34 -11.00
CA ASP A 79 7.79 -2.18 -11.44
C ASP A 79 8.77 -2.66 -10.38
N CYS A 80 8.53 -2.42 -9.09
CA CYS A 80 9.45 -2.82 -8.02
C CYS A 80 9.32 -4.30 -7.61
N LEU A 81 8.15 -4.92 -7.81
CA LEU A 81 7.89 -6.31 -7.44
C LEU A 81 7.93 -7.27 -8.64
N GLY A 82 8.47 -6.84 -9.78
CA GLY A 82 8.76 -7.70 -10.93
C GLY A 82 7.52 -8.31 -11.61
N ILE A 83 6.35 -7.68 -11.51
CA ILE A 83 5.10 -8.23 -12.05
C ILE A 83 5.08 -8.21 -13.58
N HIS A 84 6.00 -7.46 -14.19
CA HIS A 84 6.31 -7.48 -15.61
C HIS A 84 7.62 -8.26 -15.87
N ASN A 85 7.55 -9.59 -15.90
CA ASN A 85 8.38 -10.59 -16.62
C ASN A 85 9.85 -10.23 -17.03
N LEU A 86 10.59 -9.46 -16.24
CA LEU A 86 12.02 -9.23 -16.48
C LEU A 86 12.83 -10.22 -15.63
N PRO A 87 13.83 -10.93 -16.21
CA PRO A 87 14.61 -11.88 -15.46
C PRO A 87 15.37 -11.13 -14.37
N ARG A 88 15.07 -11.49 -13.11
CA ARG A 88 15.88 -11.17 -11.92
C ARG A 88 16.08 -9.66 -11.70
N GLN A 89 15.07 -8.98 -11.18
CA GLN A 89 15.29 -7.68 -10.58
C GLN A 89 16.19 -7.83 -9.35
N GLU A 90 17.17 -6.93 -9.23
CA GLU A 90 18.03 -6.87 -8.06
C GLU A 90 17.19 -6.57 -6.80
N PRO A 91 17.57 -7.08 -5.61
CA PRO A 91 16.90 -6.77 -4.35
C PRO A 91 16.71 -5.26 -4.11
N ALA A 92 17.60 -4.43 -4.68
CA ALA A 92 17.54 -2.97 -4.66
C ALA A 92 16.32 -2.38 -5.40
N ALA A 93 15.74 -3.08 -6.37
CA ALA A 93 14.52 -2.66 -7.06
C ALA A 93 13.33 -2.70 -6.10
N CYS A 94 13.22 -3.76 -5.28
CA CYS A 94 12.12 -3.94 -4.34
C CYS A 94 12.11 -2.91 -3.22
N ALA A 95 13.27 -2.34 -2.87
CA ALA A 95 13.35 -1.25 -1.88
C ALA A 95 12.53 -0.01 -2.27
N GLY A 96 12.14 0.12 -3.54
CA GLY A 96 11.31 1.22 -4.02
C GLY A 96 9.91 1.28 -3.43
N VAL A 97 9.40 0.19 -2.83
CA VAL A 97 8.09 0.15 -2.16
C VAL A 97 8.15 0.47 -0.67
N HIS A 98 9.33 0.67 -0.08
CA HIS A 98 9.48 0.83 1.37
C HIS A 98 8.67 1.98 1.97
N PHE A 99 8.46 3.07 1.22
CA PHE A 99 7.62 4.20 1.65
C PHE A 99 6.14 3.82 1.81
N LEU A 100 5.69 2.72 1.20
CA LEU A 100 4.34 2.16 1.38
C LEU A 100 4.21 1.33 2.66
N LEU A 101 5.33 0.85 3.20
CA LEU A 101 5.39 -0.02 4.37
C LEU A 101 5.33 0.81 5.66
N HIS A 102 4.26 1.59 5.79
CA HIS A 102 3.95 2.38 6.96
C HIS A 102 2.45 2.30 7.27
N HIS A 103 2.09 2.08 8.54
CA HIS A 103 0.71 1.80 8.95
C HIS A 103 -0.30 2.88 8.52
N ARG A 104 0.06 4.18 8.57
CA ARG A 104 -0.79 5.29 8.07
C ARG A 104 -1.09 5.19 6.56
N VAL A 105 -0.09 4.81 5.76
CA VAL A 105 -0.26 4.66 4.31
C VAL A 105 -1.15 3.45 4.02
N LEU A 106 -0.89 2.32 4.69
CA LEU A 106 -1.73 1.13 4.55
C LEU A 106 -3.15 1.39 5.04
N TYR A 107 -3.34 2.19 6.08
CA TYR A 107 -4.65 2.60 6.58
C TYR A 107 -5.40 3.41 5.53
N GLU A 108 -4.75 4.41 4.93
CA GLU A 108 -5.33 5.24 3.87
C GLU A 108 -5.82 4.38 2.70
N ILE A 109 -4.96 3.49 2.19
CA ILE A 109 -5.28 2.61 1.06
C ILE A 109 -6.39 1.62 1.42
N SER A 110 -6.33 1.00 2.60
CA SER A 110 -7.29 -0.04 3.02
C SER A 110 -8.66 0.53 3.40
N THR A 111 -8.71 1.77 3.88
CA THR A 111 -9.94 2.40 4.36
C THR A 111 -10.60 3.23 3.28
N PHE A 112 -9.84 4.17 2.70
CA PHE A 112 -10.38 5.13 1.73
C PHE A 112 -10.16 4.66 0.30
N GLY A 113 -8.98 4.11 -0.02
CA GLY A 113 -8.71 3.58 -1.36
C GLY A 113 -9.69 2.47 -1.76
N LEU A 114 -9.89 1.47 -0.90
CA LEU A 114 -10.81 0.35 -1.14
C LEU A 114 -12.30 0.71 -1.12
N GLN A 115 -12.67 1.93 -0.70
CA GLN A 115 -14.06 2.41 -0.68
C GLN A 115 -14.28 3.64 -1.58
N ASP A 116 -13.26 4.07 -2.32
CA ASP A 116 -13.36 5.27 -3.15
C ASP A 116 -14.42 5.08 -4.25
N SER A 117 -15.20 6.13 -4.50
CA SER A 117 -16.25 6.13 -5.51
C SER A 117 -15.70 6.13 -6.94
N ALA A 118 -14.47 6.59 -7.13
CA ALA A 118 -13.78 6.45 -8.40
C ALA A 118 -13.26 5.02 -8.54
N GLU A 119 -13.86 4.25 -9.45
CA GLU A 119 -13.48 2.85 -9.73
C GLU A 119 -11.97 2.68 -9.96
N LYS A 120 -11.34 3.62 -10.68
CA LYS A 120 -9.89 3.61 -10.92
C LYS A 120 -9.05 3.66 -9.63
N VAL A 121 -9.51 4.40 -8.62
CA VAL A 121 -8.86 4.46 -7.29
C VAL A 121 -9.08 3.13 -6.57
N ASN A 122 -10.32 2.64 -6.56
CA ASN A 122 -10.69 1.36 -5.95
C ASN A 122 -9.84 0.19 -6.48
N THR A 123 -9.83 0.01 -7.81
CA THR A 123 -9.08 -1.05 -8.47
C THR A 123 -7.58 -0.93 -8.19
N ALA A 124 -7.03 0.29 -8.25
CA ALA A 124 -5.62 0.49 -7.97
C ALA A 124 -5.26 0.20 -6.50
N ALA A 125 -6.11 0.59 -5.55
CA ALA A 125 -5.93 0.25 -4.14
C ALA A 125 -5.96 -1.26 -3.90
N LYS A 126 -6.91 -1.97 -4.52
CA LYS A 126 -6.99 -3.44 -4.48
C LYS A 126 -5.71 -4.08 -5.02
N ASP A 127 -5.24 -3.65 -6.18
CA ASP A 127 -4.04 -4.21 -6.81
C ASP A 127 -2.76 -3.89 -6.02
N ILE A 128 -2.61 -2.66 -5.48
CA ILE A 128 -1.47 -2.30 -4.63
C ILE A 128 -1.39 -3.24 -3.43
N LEU A 129 -2.50 -3.42 -2.70
CA LEU A 129 -2.53 -4.30 -1.53
C LEU A 129 -2.28 -5.75 -1.90
N LEU A 130 -2.88 -6.22 -3.01
CA LEU A 130 -2.69 -7.58 -3.50
C LEU A 130 -1.21 -7.86 -3.80
N PHE A 131 -0.53 -6.93 -4.47
CA PHE A 131 0.88 -7.09 -4.83
C PHE A 131 1.81 -7.00 -3.63
N LEU A 132 1.53 -6.11 -2.68
CA LEU A 132 2.27 -6.06 -1.42
C LEU A 132 2.12 -7.39 -0.64
N LEU A 133 0.89 -7.90 -0.51
CA LEU A 133 0.62 -9.18 0.18
C LEU A 133 1.25 -10.39 -0.50
N LYS A 134 1.40 -10.38 -1.82
CA LYS A 134 2.09 -11.41 -2.59
C LYS A 134 3.61 -11.20 -2.69
N GLY A 135 4.11 -10.06 -2.21
CA GLY A 135 5.49 -9.60 -2.38
C GLY A 135 6.55 -10.36 -1.58
N ARG A 136 6.19 -11.34 -0.75
CA ARG A 136 7.12 -12.06 0.15
C ARG A 136 8.35 -12.61 -0.56
N LEU A 137 8.19 -13.16 -1.77
CA LEU A 137 9.31 -13.74 -2.53
C LEU A 137 10.22 -12.69 -3.17
N MET A 138 9.73 -11.46 -3.33
CA MET A 138 10.46 -10.36 -3.98
C MET A 138 11.15 -9.46 -2.96
N MET A 139 10.56 -9.29 -1.78
CA MET A 139 11.11 -8.46 -0.71
C MET A 139 12.25 -9.17 0.05
N THR A 140 13.13 -8.38 0.65
CA THR A 140 14.05 -8.89 1.68
C THR A 140 13.26 -9.31 2.93
N ALA A 141 13.84 -10.18 3.76
CA ALA A 141 13.22 -10.59 5.02
C ALA A 141 12.86 -9.39 5.91
N SER A 142 13.79 -8.44 6.07
CA SER A 142 13.55 -7.24 6.88
C SER A 142 12.43 -6.33 6.34
N ALA A 143 12.32 -6.21 5.01
CA ALA A 143 11.24 -5.45 4.39
C ALA A 143 9.88 -6.15 4.58
N TRP A 144 9.86 -7.48 4.46
CA TRP A 144 8.69 -8.29 4.72
C TRP A 144 8.24 -8.22 6.19
N ASP A 145 9.16 -8.28 7.14
CA ASP A 145 8.85 -8.17 8.57
C ASP A 145 8.25 -6.80 8.89
N ARG A 146 8.87 -5.72 8.38
CA ARG A 146 8.34 -4.36 8.52
C ARG A 146 6.96 -4.21 7.90
N PHE A 147 6.69 -4.87 6.76
CA PHE A 147 5.37 -4.88 6.15
C PHE A 147 4.34 -5.55 7.07
N ASN A 148 4.64 -6.72 7.63
CA ASN A 148 3.75 -7.40 8.58
C ASN A 148 3.51 -6.56 9.83
N GLU A 149 4.54 -5.91 10.38
CA GLU A 149 4.40 -4.99 11.50
C GLU A 149 3.46 -3.82 11.18
N ALA A 150 3.64 -3.21 10.00
CA ALA A 150 2.80 -2.10 9.54
C ALA A 150 1.36 -2.55 9.24
N LEU A 151 1.13 -3.83 8.96
CA LEU A 151 -0.21 -4.40 8.73
C LEU A 151 -1.02 -4.56 10.02
N TYR A 152 -0.41 -4.83 11.17
CA TYR A 152 -1.16 -5.13 12.41
C TYR A 152 -2.28 -4.12 12.72
N PRO A 153 -2.06 -2.78 12.65
CA PRO A 153 -3.10 -1.81 12.93
C PRO A 153 -4.24 -1.79 11.91
N VAL A 154 -4.02 -2.33 10.70
CA VAL A 154 -4.97 -2.28 9.57
C VAL A 154 -5.61 -3.62 9.26
N ILE A 155 -5.13 -4.74 9.83
CA ILE A 155 -5.73 -6.08 9.68
C ILE A 155 -7.25 -6.08 9.91
N PRO A 156 -7.80 -5.45 10.97
CA PRO A 156 -9.25 -5.47 11.19
C PRO A 156 -10.06 -4.86 10.04
N ILE A 157 -9.50 -3.88 9.34
CA ILE A 157 -10.11 -3.21 8.18
C ILE A 157 -10.03 -4.14 6.98
N LEU A 158 -8.84 -4.71 6.72
CA LEU A 158 -8.62 -5.66 5.64
C LEU A 158 -9.51 -6.89 5.77
N GLN A 159 -9.74 -7.40 6.99
CA GLN A 159 -10.66 -8.50 7.26
C GLN A 159 -12.12 -8.21 6.85
N GLY A 160 -12.51 -6.95 6.69
CA GLY A 160 -13.79 -6.58 6.09
C GLY A 160 -13.91 -6.91 4.60
N TYR A 161 -12.78 -7.17 3.93
CA TYR A 161 -12.68 -7.55 2.51
C TYR A 161 -12.32 -9.02 2.32
N ALA A 162 -12.40 -9.85 3.37
CA ALA A 162 -12.21 -11.29 3.26
C ALA A 162 -13.22 -11.90 2.27
N SER A 163 -12.74 -12.73 1.35
CA SER A 163 -13.58 -13.35 0.31
C SER A 163 -12.92 -14.63 -0.20
N THR A 164 -13.73 -15.65 -0.48
CA THR A 164 -13.31 -16.90 -1.13
C THR A 164 -13.19 -16.77 -2.64
N GLU A 165 -13.66 -15.68 -3.22
CA GLU A 165 -13.68 -15.47 -4.67
C GLU A 165 -12.58 -14.49 -5.11
N GLU A 166 -12.58 -13.29 -4.52
CA GLU A 166 -11.65 -12.22 -4.89
C GLU A 166 -10.21 -12.55 -4.47
N SER A 167 -9.25 -12.24 -5.35
CA SER A 167 -7.81 -12.51 -5.13
C SER A 167 -7.25 -11.81 -3.89
N LEU A 168 -7.65 -10.57 -3.63
CA LEU A 168 -7.30 -9.83 -2.42
C LEU A 168 -7.93 -10.49 -1.19
N GLY A 169 -9.21 -10.85 -1.26
CA GLY A 169 -9.92 -11.50 -0.17
C GLY A 169 -9.31 -12.84 0.25
N LYS A 170 -8.82 -13.63 -0.71
CA LYS A 170 -8.04 -14.85 -0.44
C LYS A 170 -6.75 -14.54 0.32
N CYS A 171 -6.04 -13.47 -0.05
CA CYS A 171 -4.83 -13.06 0.65
C CYS A 171 -5.15 -12.58 2.08
N VAL A 172 -6.26 -11.87 2.28
CA VAL A 172 -6.76 -11.44 3.60
C VAL A 172 -7.07 -12.63 4.51
N LEU A 173 -7.69 -13.68 3.98
CA LEU A 173 -7.94 -14.93 4.71
C LEU A 173 -6.63 -15.57 5.15
N LEU A 174 -5.67 -15.71 4.24
CA LEU A 174 -4.35 -16.31 4.53
C LEU A 174 -3.61 -15.55 5.65
N ILE A 175 -3.56 -14.22 5.62
CA ILE A 175 -2.89 -13.47 6.69
C ILE A 175 -3.63 -13.53 8.03
N SER A 176 -4.94 -13.81 8.01
CA SER A 176 -5.73 -14.03 9.22
C SER A 176 -5.45 -15.42 9.82
N ASP A 177 -5.19 -16.41 8.97
CA ASP A 177 -4.83 -17.78 9.37
C ASP A 177 -3.38 -17.88 9.89
N MET A 178 -2.45 -17.11 9.34
CA MET A 178 -1.02 -17.13 9.71
C MET A 178 -0.73 -16.62 11.14
N SER A 179 -1.72 -16.15 11.87
CA SER A 179 -1.57 -15.87 13.32
C SER A 179 -1.63 -17.13 14.20
N ASP A 180 -1.92 -18.30 13.61
CA ASP A 180 -2.02 -19.62 14.30
C ASP A 180 -0.72 -20.46 14.25
N VAL A 181 0.49 -19.87 14.21
CA VAL A 181 1.76 -20.67 14.25
C VAL A 181 1.99 -21.36 15.63
N ALA A 182 1.02 -21.33 16.54
CA ALA A 182 1.04 -22.07 17.79
C ALA A 182 0.16 -23.33 17.69
N GLY A 183 0.80 -24.48 17.41
CA GLY A 183 0.39 -25.84 17.84
C GLY A 183 -1.05 -26.31 17.61
N ASP A 184 -1.17 -27.50 17.01
CA ASP A 184 -2.42 -28.25 16.88
C ASP A 184 -3.10 -28.41 18.26
N GLY A 185 -4.23 -27.73 18.47
CA GLY A 185 -4.97 -27.73 19.74
C GLY A 185 -5.30 -26.37 20.36
N VAL A 186 -4.76 -25.26 19.83
CA VAL A 186 -5.13 -23.90 20.27
C VAL A 186 -6.42 -23.47 19.55
N PRO A 187 -7.42 -22.89 20.24
CA PRO A 187 -8.61 -22.34 19.59
C PRO A 187 -8.21 -21.34 18.49
N PRO A 188 -9.00 -21.19 17.41
CA PRO A 188 -8.69 -20.25 16.34
C PRO A 188 -8.35 -18.90 16.96
N SER A 189 -7.21 -18.31 16.61
CA SER A 189 -6.84 -17.00 17.10
C SER A 189 -8.02 -16.03 16.96
N THR A 190 -8.15 -15.09 17.90
CA THR A 190 -9.19 -14.06 17.84
C THR A 190 -9.25 -13.37 16.47
N ALA A 191 -8.11 -13.26 15.77
CA ALA A 191 -8.03 -12.73 14.42
C ALA A 191 -8.73 -13.64 13.40
N LYS A 192 -8.47 -14.95 13.42
CA LYS A 192 -9.12 -15.95 12.55
C LYS A 192 -10.62 -16.05 12.80
N LEU A 193 -11.04 -16.11 14.07
CA LEU A 193 -12.47 -16.11 14.41
C LEU A 193 -13.16 -14.84 13.89
N LYS A 194 -12.55 -13.67 14.07
CA LYS A 194 -13.07 -12.39 13.54
C LYS A 194 -13.14 -12.37 12.01
N ALA A 195 -12.17 -12.96 11.31
CA ALA A 195 -12.22 -13.09 9.85
C ALA A 195 -13.37 -14.01 9.41
N ALA A 196 -13.47 -15.20 10.01
CA ALA A 196 -14.54 -16.15 9.73
C ALA A 196 -15.93 -15.57 10.01
N LEU A 197 -16.10 -14.87 11.14
CA LEU A 197 -17.36 -14.18 11.46
C LEU A 197 -17.71 -13.14 10.41
N ARG A 198 -16.76 -12.31 9.96
CA ARG A 198 -17.03 -11.30 8.90
C ARG A 198 -17.35 -11.94 7.55
N LEU A 199 -16.74 -13.08 7.23
CA LEU A 199 -17.05 -13.86 6.02
C LEU A 199 -18.51 -14.35 6.01
N LEU A 200 -19.10 -14.67 7.18
CA LEU A 200 -20.52 -15.02 7.26
C LEU A 200 -21.46 -13.86 6.89
N PHE A 201 -20.99 -12.61 7.02
CA PHE A 201 -21.77 -11.40 6.75
C PHE A 201 -21.43 -10.72 5.43
N THR A 202 -20.43 -11.20 4.69
CA THR A 202 -20.19 -10.73 3.33
C THR A 202 -21.39 -11.09 2.46
N LYS A 203 -21.97 -10.09 1.81
CA LYS A 203 -23.07 -10.27 0.86
C LYS A 203 -22.56 -11.08 -0.33
N GLN A 204 -22.66 -12.41 -0.26
CA GLN A 204 -22.64 -13.22 -1.47
C GLN A 204 -24.02 -13.06 -2.12
N PRO A 205 -24.12 -12.60 -3.38
CA PRO A 205 -25.27 -12.93 -4.18
C PRO A 205 -25.26 -14.45 -4.33
N ASN A 206 -26.23 -15.13 -3.73
CA ASN A 206 -26.47 -16.54 -4.04
C ASN A 206 -26.74 -16.65 -5.54
N VAL A 207 -25.94 -17.47 -6.22
CA VAL A 207 -26.12 -18.16 -7.51
C VAL A 207 -26.97 -17.46 -8.57
#